data_AF-A0A6S4T589-F1
#
_entry.id   AF-A0A6S4T589-F1
#
_cell.length_a   1.000
_cell.length_b   1.000
_cell.length_c   1.000
_cell.angle_alpha   90.00
_cell.angle_beta   90.00
_cell.angle_gamma   90.00
#
_symmetry.space_group_name_H-M   'P 1'
#
loop_
_entity.id
_entity.type
_entity.pdbx_description
1 polymer ?
#
loop_
_entity_poly.entity_id
_entity_poly.type
_entity_poly.pdbx_seq_one_letter_code
_entity_poly.pdbx_strand_id
1 'polypeptide(L)'
;MMTMPFHLTGMALPISPALPDLLRRVVREQQLDLTNLSTLTFNFRSPGYSAETGGVHPVELRLIRGLHGWVFDYITDFSYQGLGQYAELGKELDFNLSCDEHYLQGWGPLPSVEARELFALWQSNFIAYGQLGYFTVIVSGD
;
A
#
# COMPACT_ATOMS: atom_id res chain seq x y z
N MET A 1 20.82 -14.13 -2.32
CA MET A 1 19.73 -13.15 -2.45
C MET A 1 18.86 -13.27 -1.22
N MET A 2 18.58 -12.19 -0.50
CA MET A 2 17.57 -12.22 0.55
C MET A 2 16.22 -12.53 -0.11
N THR A 3 15.59 -13.62 0.32
CA THR A 3 14.26 -13.98 -0.15
C THR A 3 13.23 -13.28 0.71
N MET A 4 12.28 -12.61 0.06
CA MET A 4 11.10 -12.03 0.70
C MET A 4 9.89 -12.85 0.24
N PRO A 5 9.64 -14.03 0.87
CA PRO A 5 8.49 -14.85 0.55
C PRO A 5 7.22 -14.16 1.06
N PHE A 6 6.14 -14.29 0.30
CA PHE A 6 4.82 -13.77 0.67
C PHE A 6 3.86 -14.92 0.87
N HIS A 7 3.02 -14.82 1.90
CA HIS A 7 1.94 -15.76 2.14
C HIS A 7 0.61 -15.08 1.80
N LEU A 8 0.01 -15.47 0.67
CA LEU A 8 -1.19 -14.83 0.11
C LEU A 8 -2.47 -15.68 0.26
N THR A 9 -2.34 -16.92 0.72
CA THR A 9 -3.48 -17.82 0.89
C THR A 9 -4.37 -17.31 2.02
N GLY A 10 -5.68 -17.22 1.77
CA GLY A 10 -6.64 -16.80 2.79
C GLY A 10 -6.70 -15.28 3.04
N MET A 11 -5.99 -14.46 2.25
CA MET A 11 -6.13 -13.01 2.30
C MET A 11 -7.57 -12.58 2.01
N ALA A 12 -8.06 -11.59 2.76
CA ALA A 12 -9.40 -11.02 2.63
C ALA A 12 -9.70 -10.53 1.19
N LEU A 13 -8.71 -9.87 0.57
CA LEU A 13 -8.75 -9.38 -0.80
C LEU A 13 -7.68 -10.05 -1.67
N PRO A 14 -7.97 -10.32 -2.95
CA PRO A 14 -7.02 -10.96 -3.85
C PRO A 14 -5.86 -10.02 -4.17
N ILE A 15 -4.65 -10.43 -3.79
CA ILE A 15 -3.41 -9.71 -4.09
C ILE A 15 -2.89 -10.14 -5.47
N SER A 16 -2.70 -9.18 -6.38
CA SER A 16 -2.02 -9.37 -7.65
C SER A 16 -0.57 -9.80 -7.42
N PRO A 17 -0.05 -10.84 -8.12
CA PRO A 17 1.35 -11.25 -8.00
C PRO A 17 2.37 -10.13 -8.27
N ALA A 18 1.99 -9.14 -9.09
CA ALA A 18 2.84 -8.00 -9.41
C ALA A 18 3.06 -7.04 -8.23
N LEU A 19 2.18 -7.04 -7.21
CA LEU A 19 2.36 -6.22 -6.02
C LEU A 19 3.53 -6.72 -5.14
N PRO A 20 3.61 -8.00 -4.74
CA PRO A 20 4.81 -8.56 -4.13
C PRO A 20 6.09 -8.33 -4.94
N ASP A 21 6.02 -8.44 -6.27
CA ASP A 21 7.19 -8.20 -7.13
C ASP A 21 7.67 -6.75 -7.08
N LEU A 22 6.74 -5.78 -7.03
CA LEU A 22 7.05 -4.37 -6.80
C LEU A 22 7.77 -4.17 -5.46
N LEU A 23 7.28 -4.76 -4.37
CA LEU A 23 7.89 -4.62 -3.05
C LEU A 23 9.28 -5.27 -2.97
N ARG A 24 9.44 -6.46 -3.55
CA ARG A 24 10.75 -7.15 -3.66
C ARG A 24 11.77 -6.29 -4.40
N ARG A 25 11.33 -5.63 -5.49
CA ARG A 25 12.18 -4.72 -6.25
C ARG A 25 12.68 -3.56 -5.37
N VAL A 26 11.78 -2.91 -4.61
CA VAL A 26 12.14 -1.84 -3.67
C VAL A 26 13.17 -2.32 -2.65
N VAL A 27 12.91 -3.45 -1.98
CA VAL A 27 13.83 -4.04 -0.97
C VAL A 27 15.21 -4.31 -1.58
N ARG A 28 15.26 -4.87 -2.79
CA ARG A 28 16.50 -5.17 -3.50
C ARG A 28 17.27 -3.92 -3.87
N GLU A 29 16.59 -2.92 -4.43
CA GLU A 29 17.20 -1.65 -4.88
C GLU A 29 17.77 -0.86 -3.70
N GLN A 30 17.09 -0.89 -2.55
CA GLN A 30 17.54 -0.23 -1.31
C GLN A 30 18.48 -1.08 -0.45
N GLN A 31 18.77 -2.34 -0.85
CA GLN A 31 19.64 -3.28 -0.14
C GLN A 31 19.25 -3.49 1.33
N LEU A 32 17.95 -3.56 1.62
CA LEU A 32 17.45 -3.65 2.99
C LEU A 32 17.72 -5.03 3.60
N ASP A 33 18.28 -5.05 4.82
CA ASP A 33 18.39 -6.27 5.63
C ASP A 33 17.07 -6.52 6.37
N LEU A 34 16.37 -7.57 5.95
CA LEU A 34 15.11 -7.99 6.55
C LEU A 34 15.28 -8.99 7.70
N THR A 35 16.49 -9.42 8.07
CA THR A 35 16.70 -10.66 8.86
C THR A 35 15.94 -10.66 10.19
N ASN A 36 15.96 -9.54 10.92
CA ASN A 36 15.39 -9.43 12.26
C ASN A 36 14.09 -8.62 12.33
N LEU A 37 13.54 -8.22 11.19
CA LEU A 37 12.34 -7.38 11.14
C LEU A 37 11.07 -8.23 11.27
N SER A 38 10.20 -7.89 12.21
CA SER A 38 8.88 -8.53 12.36
C SER A 38 7.80 -7.78 11.56
N THR A 39 8.05 -6.51 11.23
CA THR A 39 7.17 -5.65 10.45
C THR A 39 7.94 -4.89 9.38
N LEU A 40 7.26 -4.54 8.29
CA LEU A 40 7.80 -3.68 7.24
C LEU A 40 6.71 -2.73 6.77
N THR A 41 6.99 -1.43 6.81
CA THR A 41 6.10 -0.41 6.28
C THR A 41 6.75 0.29 5.09
N PHE A 42 6.08 0.23 3.95
CA PHE A 42 6.46 0.91 2.72
C PHE A 42 5.64 2.19 2.59
N ASN A 43 6.31 3.32 2.42
CA ASN A 43 5.73 4.62 2.19
C ASN A 43 6.08 5.08 0.77
N PHE A 44 5.12 4.98 -0.15
CA PHE A 44 5.23 5.45 -1.53
C PHE A 44 4.74 6.89 -1.62
N ARG A 45 5.60 7.81 -2.08
CA ARG A 45 5.26 9.23 -2.20
C ARG A 45 5.65 9.76 -3.57
N SER A 46 4.73 10.43 -4.24
CA SER A 46 5.05 11.18 -5.44
C SER A 46 5.60 12.55 -5.06
N PRO A 47 6.84 12.93 -5.45
CA PRO A 47 7.44 14.20 -5.03
C PRO A 47 6.65 15.46 -5.42
N GLY A 48 5.81 15.36 -6.46
CA GLY A 48 4.97 16.47 -6.93
C GLY A 48 3.56 16.50 -6.34
N TYR A 49 3.21 15.58 -5.44
CA TYR A 49 1.87 15.53 -4.86
C TYR A 49 1.66 16.69 -3.87
N SER A 50 0.64 17.51 -4.13
CA SER A 50 0.25 18.64 -3.27
C SER A 50 -1.27 18.82 -3.24
N ALA A 51 -1.76 19.63 -2.30
CA ALA A 51 -3.18 19.97 -2.24
C ALA A 51 -3.61 20.86 -3.42
N GLU A 52 -2.71 21.69 -3.93
CA GLU A 52 -3.00 22.69 -4.94
C GLU A 52 -2.95 22.13 -6.36
N THR A 53 -2.01 21.22 -6.62
CA THR A 53 -1.76 20.68 -7.97
C THR A 53 -2.13 19.22 -8.11
N GLY A 54 -2.51 18.55 -7.02
CA GLY A 54 -2.78 17.11 -7.00
C GLY A 54 -1.54 16.31 -7.38
N GLY A 55 -1.77 15.17 -8.04
CA GLY A 55 -0.73 14.22 -8.45
C GLY A 55 -1.10 12.79 -8.05
N VAL A 56 -0.13 11.89 -8.05
CA VAL A 56 -0.35 10.51 -7.61
C VAL A 56 -0.36 10.46 -6.09
N HIS A 57 -1.43 9.87 -5.54
CA HIS A 57 -1.66 9.78 -4.10
C HIS A 57 -0.54 9.03 -3.37
N PRO A 58 -0.14 9.47 -2.16
CA PRO A 58 0.71 8.69 -1.28
C PRO A 58 0.03 7.39 -0.86
N VAL A 59 0.82 6.33 -0.76
CA VAL A 59 0.35 5.02 -0.30
C VAL A 59 1.24 4.53 0.82
N GLU A 60 0.62 4.11 1.92
CA GLU A 60 1.30 3.34 2.96
C GLU A 60 0.84 1.88 2.90
N LEU A 61 1.80 0.97 3.01
CA LEU A 61 1.55 -0.46 3.01
C LEU A 61 2.37 -1.12 4.09
N ARG A 62 1.71 -1.87 4.97
CA ARG A 62 2.39 -2.62 6.02
C ARG A 62 2.33 -4.12 5.79
N LEU A 63 3.43 -4.78 6.10
CA LEU A 63 3.56 -6.23 6.17
C LEU A 63 3.91 -6.66 7.59
N ILE A 64 3.43 -7.84 7.97
CA ILE A 64 3.80 -8.53 9.20
C ILE A 64 4.46 -9.86 8.83
N ARG A 65 5.52 -10.24 9.55
CA ARG A 65 6.18 -11.52 9.37
C ARG A 65 5.33 -12.65 9.95
N GLY A 66 4.84 -13.52 9.07
CA GLY A 66 4.17 -14.77 9.42
C GLY A 66 5.11 -15.98 9.37
N LEU A 67 4.57 -17.14 9.77
CA LEU A 67 5.30 -18.42 9.78
C LEU A 67 5.79 -18.85 8.38
N HIS A 68 5.03 -18.50 7.33
CA HIS A 68 5.27 -18.92 5.94
C HIS A 68 5.77 -17.77 5.04
N GLY A 69 6.07 -16.61 5.61
CA GLY A 69 6.49 -15.42 4.89
C GLY A 69 5.75 -14.17 5.33
N TRP A 70 5.97 -13.08 4.61
CA TRP A 70 5.33 -11.80 4.86
C TRP A 70 3.85 -11.85 4.45
N VAL A 71 3.00 -11.30 5.30
CA VAL A 71 1.55 -11.16 5.10
C VAL A 71 1.22 -9.68 5.03
N PHE A 72 0.29 -9.27 4.17
CA PHE A 72 -0.16 -7.89 4.12
C PHE A 72 -1.07 -7.59 5.32
N ASP A 73 -0.75 -6.54 6.06
CA ASP A 73 -1.51 -6.09 7.22
C ASP A 73 -2.58 -5.08 6.80
N TYR A 74 -2.14 -3.95 6.24
CA TYR A 74 -3.02 -2.96 5.66
C TYR A 74 -2.38 -2.27 4.45
N ILE A 75 -3.24 -1.64 3.67
CA ILE A 75 -2.88 -0.76 2.56
C ILE A 75 -3.77 0.46 2.62
N THR A 76 -3.17 1.64 2.72
CA THR A 76 -3.89 2.91 2.84
C THR A 76 -3.44 3.86 1.73
N ASP A 77 -4.40 4.36 0.96
CA ASP A 77 -4.22 5.43 -0.02
C ASP A 77 -4.63 6.77 0.62
N PHE A 78 -3.81 7.80 0.47
CA PHE A 78 -4.05 9.09 1.10
C PHE A 78 -4.33 10.17 0.06
N SER A 79 -5.30 11.03 0.37
CA SER A 79 -5.63 12.20 -0.43
C SER A 79 -5.65 13.47 0.42
N TYR A 80 -5.40 14.62 -0.19
CA TYR A 80 -5.72 15.90 0.43
C TYR A 80 -7.22 16.13 0.45
N GLN A 81 -7.77 16.38 1.64
CA GLN A 81 -9.19 16.57 1.90
C GLN A 81 -9.41 17.98 2.45
N GLY A 82 -10.34 18.73 1.88
CA GLY A 82 -10.59 20.13 2.24
C GLY A 82 -10.28 21.09 1.08
N LEU A 83 -10.17 22.39 1.39
CA LEU A 83 -9.98 23.44 0.38
C LEU A 83 -8.77 24.32 0.70
N GLY A 84 -7.88 24.47 -0.28
CA GLY A 84 -6.71 25.35 -0.22
C GLY A 84 -5.84 25.05 1.00
N GLN A 85 -5.52 26.09 1.77
CA GLN A 85 -4.68 25.99 2.97
C GLN A 85 -5.26 25.14 4.11
N TYR A 86 -6.54 24.76 4.03
CA TYR A 86 -7.20 23.88 5.01
C TYR A 86 -7.25 22.43 4.53
N ALA A 87 -6.61 22.11 3.41
CA ALA A 87 -6.50 20.75 2.93
C ALA A 87 -5.53 19.96 3.81
N GLU A 88 -6.00 18.84 4.35
CA GLU A 88 -5.19 17.93 5.17
C GLU A 88 -5.07 16.58 4.49
N LEU A 89 -3.92 15.92 4.68
CA LEU A 89 -3.71 14.58 4.18
C LEU A 89 -4.52 13.59 5.03
N GLY A 90 -5.56 13.02 4.45
CA GLY A 90 -6.45 12.05 5.08
C GLY A 90 -6.49 10.72 4.34
N LYS A 91 -7.09 9.71 4.96
CA LYS A 91 -7.31 8.41 4.31
C LYS A 91 -8.37 8.56 3.22
N GLU A 92 -8.00 8.28 1.98
CA GLU A 92 -8.93 8.16 0.85
C GLU A 92 -9.50 6.74 0.80
N LEU A 93 -8.61 5.75 0.77
CA LEU A 93 -8.92 4.33 0.82
C LEU A 93 -8.14 3.68 1.95
N ASP A 94 -8.79 2.77 2.67
CA ASP A 94 -8.12 1.94 3.66
C ASP A 94 -8.58 0.50 3.51
N PHE A 95 -7.65 -0.39 3.17
CA PHE A 95 -7.88 -1.84 3.10
C PHE A 95 -7.15 -2.47 4.28
N ASN A 96 -7.87 -2.72 5.39
CA ASN A 96 -7.36 -3.47 6.53
C ASN A 96 -7.53 -4.96 6.24
N LEU A 97 -6.46 -5.57 5.75
CA LEU A 97 -6.46 -6.94 5.25
C LEU A 97 -6.38 -7.96 6.40
N SER A 98 -5.83 -7.57 7.55
CA SER A 98 -5.76 -8.40 8.77
C SER A 98 -7.14 -8.65 9.40
N CYS A 99 -8.06 -7.69 9.28
CA CYS A 99 -9.39 -7.76 9.90
C CYS A 99 -10.57 -7.80 8.91
N ASP A 100 -10.31 -7.81 7.60
CA ASP A 100 -11.34 -7.71 6.53
C ASP A 100 -12.26 -6.48 6.69
N GLU A 101 -11.66 -5.33 7.00
CA GLU A 101 -12.36 -4.05 7.12
C GLU A 101 -11.86 -3.08 6.06
N HIS A 102 -12.77 -2.48 5.30
CA HIS A 102 -12.42 -1.61 4.17
C HIS A 102 -13.19 -0.31 4.25
N TYR A 103 -12.56 0.80 3.87
CA TYR A 103 -13.15 2.13 3.96
C TYR A 103 -12.83 2.97 2.72
N LEU A 104 -13.81 3.74 2.27
CA LEU A 104 -13.65 4.78 1.25
C LEU A 104 -14.17 6.11 1.79
N GLN A 105 -13.35 7.15 1.66
CA GLN A 105 -13.73 8.52 2.02
C GLN A 105 -15.05 8.91 1.35
N GLY A 106 -15.96 9.54 2.11
CA GLY A 106 -17.24 10.02 1.62
C GLY A 106 -18.31 8.94 1.46
N TRP A 107 -17.92 7.67 1.31
CA TRP A 107 -18.83 6.52 1.27
C TRP A 107 -18.98 5.82 2.61
N GLY A 108 -17.87 5.68 3.35
CA GLY A 108 -17.80 4.95 4.61
C GLY A 108 -17.26 3.52 4.44
N PRO A 109 -17.58 2.62 5.40
CA PRO A 109 -17.19 1.21 5.33
C PRO A 109 -17.74 0.53 4.07
N LEU A 110 -16.91 -0.31 3.44
CA LEU A 110 -17.27 -1.06 2.24
C LEU A 110 -17.51 -2.54 2.56
N PRO A 111 -18.60 -3.15 2.09
CA PRO A 111 -18.75 -4.60 2.14
C PRO A 111 -17.72 -5.31 1.24
N SER A 112 -17.44 -6.58 1.52
CA SER A 112 -16.33 -7.31 0.90
C SER A 112 -16.43 -7.47 -0.62
N VAL A 113 -17.65 -7.41 -1.21
CA VAL A 113 -17.83 -7.53 -2.67
C VAL A 113 -17.35 -6.26 -3.36
N GLU A 114 -17.82 -5.10 -2.91
CA GLU A 114 -17.45 -3.79 -3.40
C GLU A 114 -15.96 -3.51 -3.15
N ALA A 115 -15.46 -3.87 -1.96
CA ALA A 115 -14.04 -3.76 -1.63
C ALA A 115 -13.16 -4.57 -2.59
N ARG A 116 -13.59 -5.78 -3.00
CA ARG A 116 -12.85 -6.62 -3.95
C ARG A 116 -12.71 -5.97 -5.32
N GLU A 117 -13.80 -5.44 -5.86
CA GLU A 117 -13.79 -4.79 -7.18
C GLU A 117 -12.94 -3.51 -7.16
N LEU A 118 -13.12 -2.70 -6.12
CA LEU A 118 -12.35 -1.47 -5.92
C LEU A 118 -10.86 -1.76 -5.74
N PHE A 119 -10.51 -2.75 -4.92
CA PHE A 119 -9.13 -3.15 -4.69
C PHE A 119 -8.45 -3.69 -5.95
N ALA A 120 -9.16 -4.43 -6.79
CA ALA A 120 -8.64 -4.90 -8.07
C ALA A 120 -8.25 -3.74 -9.01
N LEU A 121 -9.11 -2.73 -9.11
CA LEU A 121 -8.83 -1.53 -9.92
C LEU A 121 -7.71 -0.70 -9.31
N TRP A 122 -7.79 -0.42 -8.01
CA TRP A 122 -6.82 0.39 -7.29
C TRP A 122 -5.41 -0.20 -7.40
N GLN A 123 -5.25 -1.50 -7.09
CA GLN A 123 -3.92 -2.12 -7.10
C GLN A 123 -3.32 -2.15 -8.51
N SER A 124 -4.14 -2.33 -9.55
CA SER A 124 -3.68 -2.29 -10.95
C SER A 124 -3.06 -0.92 -11.28
N ASN A 125 -3.73 0.16 -10.89
CA ASN A 125 -3.24 1.53 -11.09
C ASN A 125 -1.98 1.81 -10.24
N PHE A 126 -2.01 1.45 -8.96
CA PHE A 126 -0.89 1.63 -8.05
C PHE A 126 0.38 0.93 -8.55
N ILE A 127 0.26 -0.34 -8.98
CA ILE A 127 1.36 -1.11 -9.54
C ILE A 127 1.91 -0.44 -10.80
N ALA A 128 1.03 0.02 -11.70
CA ALA A 128 1.46 0.71 -12.92
C ALA A 128 2.24 2.00 -12.61
N TYR A 129 1.76 2.83 -11.68
CA TYR A 129 2.48 4.04 -11.25
C TYR A 129 3.84 3.72 -10.60
N GLY A 130 3.91 2.65 -9.80
CA GLY A 130 5.15 2.17 -9.22
C GLY A 130 6.16 1.65 -10.24
N GLN A 131 5.70 1.01 -11.32
CA GLN A 131 6.55 0.54 -12.42
C GLN A 131 7.04 1.69 -13.30
N LEU A 132 6.23 2.73 -13.48
CA LEU A 132 6.59 3.94 -14.22
C LEU A 132 7.47 4.92 -13.44
N GLY A 133 7.78 4.63 -12.16
CA GLY A 133 8.69 5.43 -11.35
C GLY A 133 8.10 6.72 -10.79
N TYR A 134 6.78 6.79 -10.60
CA TYR A 134 6.10 7.98 -10.03
C TYR A 134 6.38 8.20 -8.53
N PHE A 135 6.96 7.21 -7.85
CA PHE A 135 7.15 7.21 -6.41
C PHE A 135 8.62 7.22 -6.01
N THR A 136 8.94 8.04 -5.01
CA THR A 136 10.03 7.78 -4.07
C THR A 136 9.50 6.91 -2.95
N VAL A 137 10.26 5.90 -2.51
CA VAL A 137 9.80 4.93 -1.51
C VAL A 137 10.70 4.97 -0.28
N ILE A 138 10.11 5.14 0.88
CA ILE A 138 10.78 4.97 2.18
C ILE A 138 10.29 3.65 2.77
N VAL A 139 11.21 2.82 3.25
CA VAL A 139 10.87 1.56 3.94
C VAL A 139 11.40 1.62 5.36
N SER A 140 10.55 1.26 6.31
CA SER A 140 10.90 1.13 7.73
C SER A 140 10.50 -0.25 8.25
N GLY A 141 11.22 -0.73 9.26
CA GLY A 141 10.87 -1.90 10.05
C GLY A 141 11.09 -1.61 11.53
N ASP A 142 10.73 -2.57 12.38
CA ASP A 142 10.93 -2.54 13.83
C ASP A 142 12.32 -2.99 14.29
#